data_AF-A0A917XVJ1-F1
#
_entry.id   AF-A0A917XVJ1-F1
#
_cell.length_a   1.000
_cell.length_b   1.000
_cell.length_c   1.000
_cell.angle_alpha   90.00
_cell.angle_beta   90.00
_cell.angle_gamma   90.00
#
_symmetry.space_group_name_H-M   'P 1'
#
loop_
_entity.id
_entity.type
_entity.pdbx_description
1 polymer ?
#
loop_
_entity_poly.entity_id
_entity_poly.type
_entity_poly.pdbx_seq_one_letter_code
_entity_poly.pdbx_strand_id
1 'polypeptide(L)' 'MNCPSRGAHVKQPQPDPHPLLDDIEGLAVTGRPHGRPNLLLVSDDIQKPVQITRFSSLRVRLPWATIIAEG' A
#
# COMPACT_ATOMS: atom_id res chain seq x y z
N MET A 1 15.33 20.21 21.50
CA MET A 1 14.77 19.71 20.22
C MET A 1 13.44 19.06 20.52
N ASN A 2 12.34 19.67 20.07
CA ASN A 2 11.02 19.03 20.07
C ASN A 2 10.81 18.45 18.67
N CYS A 3 11.02 17.15 18.50
CA CYS A 3 10.37 16.45 17.40
C CYS A 3 8.88 16.42 17.74
N PRO A 4 7.98 17.03 16.94
CA PRO A 4 6.55 16.85 17.16
C PRO A 4 6.24 15.35 17.08
N SER A 5 5.21 14.87 17.80
CA SER A 5 4.78 13.47 17.66
C SER A 5 4.43 13.21 16.19
N ARG A 6 5.29 12.46 15.48
CA ARG A 6 5.28 12.30 14.02
C ARG A 6 4.27 11.27 13.50
N GLY A 7 3.40 10.74 14.36
CA GLY A 7 2.38 9.77 13.96
C GLY A 7 1.08 10.45 13.59
N ALA A 8 0.51 10.11 12.43
CA ALA A 8 -0.93 10.27 12.24
C ALA A 8 -1.65 9.48 13.35
N HIS A 9 -2.58 10.12 14.05
CA HIS A 9 -3.40 9.41 15.03
C HIS A 9 -4.14 8.26 14.32
N VAL A 10 -4.04 7.05 14.87
CA VAL A 10 -4.83 5.90 14.42
C VAL A 10 -6.30 6.22 14.73
N LYS A 11 -7.01 6.76 13.73
CA LYS A 11 -8.42 7.13 13.85
C LYS A 11 -9.36 5.91 13.80
N GLN A 12 -8.86 4.79 13.30
CA GLN A 12 -9.58 3.54 13.22
C GLN A 12 -8.70 2.42 13.80
N PRO A 13 -8.97 1.95 15.03
CA PRO A 13 -8.40 0.72 15.52
C PRO A 13 -8.84 -0.42 14.61
N GLN A 14 -7.91 -0.99 13.86
CA GLN A 14 -8.20 -2.13 13.00
C GLN A 14 -8.12 -3.39 13.86
N PRO A 15 -9.22 -4.17 14.01
CA PRO A 15 -9.25 -5.34 14.89
C PRO A 15 -8.24 -6.41 14.47
N ASP A 16 -8.02 -6.53 13.16
CA ASP A 16 -6.99 -7.35 12.53
C ASP A 16 -6.28 -6.49 11.46
N PRO A 17 -4.95 -6.63 11.28
CA PRO A 17 -4.23 -5.89 10.25
C PRO A 17 -4.68 -6.38 8.87
N HIS A 18 -5.64 -5.67 8.28
CA HIS A 18 -6.05 -5.94 6.91
C HIS A 18 -4.94 -5.41 5.98
N PRO A 19 -4.29 -6.24 5.15
CA PRO A 19 -3.14 -5.80 4.35
C PRO A 19 -3.40 -4.65 3.37
N LEU A 20 -4.68 -4.35 3.09
CA LEU A 20 -5.11 -3.26 2.20
C LEU A 20 -5.38 -1.96 2.93
N LEU A 21 -5.43 -1.99 4.26
CA LEU A 21 -5.70 -0.83 5.11
C LEU A 21 -4.47 -0.47 5.96
N ASP A 22 -3.33 -1.07 5.66
CA ASP A 22 -2.03 -0.74 6.23
C ASP A 22 -1.54 0.62 5.69
N ASP A 23 -0.53 1.20 6.32
CA ASP A 23 0.11 2.44 5.83
C ASP A 23 1.02 2.11 4.64
N ILE A 24 0.45 2.16 3.42
CA ILE A 24 1.19 1.85 2.20
C ILE A 24 2.12 3.02 1.86
N GLU A 25 3.41 2.82 2.09
CA GLU A 25 4.45 3.82 1.86
C GLU A 25 5.01 3.79 0.43
N GLY A 26 4.79 2.70 -0.31
CA GLY A 26 5.30 2.57 -1.67
C GLY A 26 4.61 1.50 -2.51
N LEU A 27 4.83 1.58 -3.82
CA LEU A 27 4.33 0.61 -4.80
C LEU A 27 5.30 0.43 -5.96
N ALA A 28 5.29 -0.76 -6.57
CA ALA A 28 5.89 -1.03 -7.87
C ALA A 28 4.91 -1.75 -8.80
N VAL A 29 4.85 -1.36 -10.06
CA VAL A 29 4.16 -2.13 -11.11
C VAL A 29 5.12 -3.24 -11.56
N THR A 30 4.75 -4.49 -11.31
CA THR A 30 5.60 -5.67 -11.62
C THR A 30 5.23 -6.34 -12.94
N GLY A 31 4.13 -5.92 -13.57
CA GLY A 31 3.70 -6.40 -14.88
C GLY A 31 2.27 -6.01 -15.20
N ARG A 32 1.82 -6.33 -16.42
CA ARG A 32 0.46 -6.06 -16.90
C ARG A 32 -0.16 -7.24 -17.67
N PRO A 33 -0.25 -8.45 -17.07
CA PRO A 33 -0.85 -9.60 -17.75
C PRO A 33 -2.31 -9.30 -18.13
N HIS A 34 -2.67 -9.53 -19.38
CA HIS A 34 -4.03 -9.29 -19.91
C HIS A 34 -4.55 -7.87 -19.63
N GLY A 35 -3.68 -6.87 -19.70
CA GLY A 35 -4.03 -5.46 -19.46
C GLY A 35 -4.29 -5.11 -17.99
N ARG A 36 -4.11 -6.05 -17.05
CA ARG A 36 -4.31 -5.83 -15.62
C ARG A 36 -2.98 -5.63 -14.91
N PRO A 37 -2.75 -4.48 -14.25
CA PRO A 37 -1.53 -4.27 -13.47
C PRO A 37 -1.41 -5.25 -12.32
N ASN A 38 -0.24 -5.86 -12.19
CA ASN A 38 0.22 -6.47 -10.95
C ASN A 38 1.01 -5.41 -10.18
N LEU A 39 0.67 -5.21 -8.91
CA LEU A 39 1.35 -4.31 -8.01
C LEU A 39 2.03 -5.10 -6.90
N LEU A 40 3.23 -4.65 -6.52
CA LEU A 40 3.86 -5.00 -5.25
C LEU A 40 3.78 -3.75 -4.36
N LEU A 41 3.08 -3.86 -3.23
CA LEU A 41 2.97 -2.79 -2.24
C LEU A 41 3.95 -3.04 -1.10
N VAL A 42 4.46 -1.97 -0.51
CA VAL A 42 5.23 -2.01 0.73
C VAL A 42 4.55 -1.16 1.79
N SER A 43 4.42 -1.71 2.99
CA SER A 43 4.08 -0.97 4.20
C SER A 43 5.19 -1.10 5.23
N ASP A 44 5.38 -0.07 6.04
CA ASP A 44 6.25 -0.08 7.21
C ASP A 44 5.49 0.42 8.43
N ASP A 45 5.61 -0.29 9.55
CA ASP A 45 4.97 0.08 10.80
C ASP A 45 5.95 0.91 11.65
N ILE A 46 5.92 2.23 11.47
CA ILE A 46 6.76 3.17 12.21
C ILE A 46 6.30 3.41 13.66
N GLN A 47 5.19 2.80 14.11
CA GLN A 47 4.62 3.04 15.44
C GLN A 47 4.89 1.91 16.44
N LYS A 48 5.50 0.80 16.03
CA LYS A 48 5.87 -0.31 16.93
C LYS A 48 7.36 -0.30 17.31
N PRO A 49 7.72 -0.79 18.51
CA PRO A 49 9.11 -0.92 18.94
C PRO A 49 9.91 -1.92 18.07
N VAL A 50 9.21 -2.81 17.36
CA VAL A 50 9.77 -3.66 16.30
C VAL A 50 9.14 -3.22 15.00
N GLN A 51 9.96 -2.67 14.11
CA GLN A 51 9.54 -2.31 12.75
C GLN A 51 9.31 -3.59 11.94
N ILE A 52 8.19 -3.64 11.22
CA ILE A 52 7.84 -4.77 10.36
C ILE A 52 7.51 -4.22 8.98
N THR A 53 8.41 -4.44 8.03
CA THR A 53 8.14 -4.18 6.62
C THR A 53 7.33 -5.34 6.03
N ARG A 54 6.20 -5.05 5.39
CA ARG A 54 5.37 -6.06 4.70
C ARG A 54 5.32 -5.79 3.21
N PHE A 55 5.39 -6.87 2.42
CA PHE A 55 5.17 -6.84 0.98
C PHE A 55 3.88 -7.56 0.62
N SER A 56 3.01 -6.87 -0.13
CA SER A 56 1.72 -7.41 -0.57
C SER A 56 1.60 -7.37 -2.08
N SER A 57 1.25 -8.51 -2.69
CA SER A 57 1.06 -8.63 -4.14
C SER A 57 -0.42 -8.54 -4.50
N LEU A 58 -0.77 -7.64 -5.42
CA LEU A 58 -2.15 -7.39 -5.84
C LEU A 58 -2.27 -7.40 -7.36
N ARG A 59 -3.32 -8.04 -7.88
CA ARG A 59 -3.76 -7.86 -9.27
C ARG A 59 -4.94 -6.88 -9.29
N VAL A 60 -4.75 -5.73 -9.93
CA VAL A 60 -5.69 -4.61 -9.85
C VAL A 60 -6.54 -4.51 -11.11
N ARG A 61 -7.83 -4.23 -10.92
CA ARG A 61 -8.73 -3.78 -11.98
C ARG A 61 -8.96 -2.28 -11.83
N LEU A 62 -8.39 -1.49 -12.74
CA LEU A 62 -8.60 -0.04 -12.73
C LEU A 62 -9.94 0.29 -13.41
N PRO A 63 -10.72 1.24 -12.85
CA PRO A 63 -12.03 1.60 -13.40
C PRO A 63 -11.93 2.26 -14.78
N TRP A 64 -10.75 2.78 -15.16
CA TRP A 64 -10.51 3.47 -16.43
C TRP A 64 -9.66 2.68 -17.43
N ALA A 65 -9.34 1.40 -17.17
CA ALA A 65 -8.41 0.61 -17.98
C ALA A 65 -8.77 0.49 -19.48
N THR A 66 -9.97 0.90 -19.89
CA THR A 66 -10.36 1.04 -21.30
C THR A 66 -9.64 2.19 -22.03
N ILE A 67 -9.08 3.20 -21.35
CA ILE A 67 -8.57 4.42 -22.01
C ILE A 67 -7.07 4.35 -22.38
N ILE A 68 -6.28 3.45 -21.80
CA ILE A 68 -4.81 3.38 -22.05
C ILE A 68 -4.41 2.11 -22.83
N ALA A 69 -5.34 1.52 -23.59
CA ALA A 69 -5.04 0.35 -24.43
C ALA A 69 -4.60 0.71 -25.86
N GLU A 70 -4.61 1.99 -26.23
CA GLU A 70 -4.05 2.48 -27.50
C GLU A 70 -2.99 3.53 -27.23
N GLY A 71 -1.73 3.14 -27.42
CA GLY A 71 -0.54 3.97 -27.30
C GLY A 71 0.68 3.18 -27.75
#